data_AF-A0A3D0C5L3-F1
#
_entry.id   AF-A0A3D0C5L3-F1
#
_cell.length_a   1.000
_cell.length_b   1.000
_cell.length_c   1.000
_cell.angle_alpha   90.00
_cell.angle_beta   90.00
_cell.angle_gamma   90.00
#
_symmetry.space_group_name_H-M   'P 1'
#
loop_
_entity.id
_entity.type
_entity.pdbx_description
1 polymer ?
#
loop_
_entity_poly.entity_id
_entity_poly.type
_entity_poly.pdbx_seq_one_letter_code
_entity_poly.pdbx_strand_id
1 'polypeptide(L)'
;MEKLSNRFWFQLHGWFSLPIWIVFCFVCLTGTISVISHELTWLTNPDARATNPKNLQVKKTSELISIVQEAYPTAKITTVMTFEDYLVNAVVFIDKDKPQAFAYINQYSGDIQAVNQGITFSGFMRSLHGWLLFPWQSNYSIGYYLVCIMAIVMLGALITGLIIYKNFWRAFTQPKLRLTQGKKTLLADLHRLSGVWSIWFLLLMSITGLWYLVQAVLWHVDYDIE
;
A
#
# COMPACT_ATOMS: atom_id res chain seq x y z
N MET A 1 -19.96 -0.52 -37.94
CA MET A 1 -18.88 -0.26 -36.95
C MET A 1 -17.58 -0.78 -37.54
N GLU A 2 -16.66 0.10 -37.94
CA GLU A 2 -15.34 -0.33 -38.42
C GLU A 2 -14.57 -1.05 -37.31
N LYS A 3 -13.97 -2.21 -37.62
CA LYS A 3 -13.13 -2.92 -36.66
C LYS A 3 -11.82 -2.16 -36.49
N LEU A 4 -11.58 -1.62 -35.30
CA LEU A 4 -10.30 -1.01 -34.93
C LEU A 4 -9.12 -1.98 -35.18
N SER A 5 -8.04 -1.48 -35.81
CA SER A 5 -6.88 -2.29 -36.18
C SER A 5 -6.05 -2.73 -34.96
N ASN A 6 -5.42 -3.90 -35.01
CA ASN A 6 -4.48 -4.36 -33.97
C ASN A 6 -3.34 -3.36 -33.73
N ARG A 7 -2.93 -2.60 -34.75
CA ARG A 7 -1.91 -1.56 -34.63
C ARG A 7 -2.36 -0.43 -33.73
N PHE A 8 -3.63 -0.04 -33.82
CA PHE A 8 -4.22 1.00 -32.96
C PHE A 8 -4.21 0.53 -31.50
N TRP A 9 -4.68 -0.69 -31.23
CA TRP A 9 -4.67 -1.25 -29.87
C TRP A 9 -3.27 -1.33 -29.29
N PHE A 10 -2.29 -1.76 -30.08
CA PHE A 10 -0.88 -1.79 -29.66
C PHE A 10 -0.34 -0.41 -29.29
N GLN A 11 -0.64 0.61 -30.10
CA GLN A 11 -0.26 1.99 -29.79
C GLN A 11 -0.95 2.49 -28.51
N LEU A 12 -2.25 2.20 -28.36
CA LEU A 12 -3.02 2.59 -27.20
C LEU A 12 -2.51 1.94 -25.91
N HIS A 13 -2.18 0.65 -25.94
CA HIS A 13 -1.54 -0.05 -24.83
C HIS A 13 -0.19 0.58 -24.47
N GLY A 14 0.60 0.94 -25.50
CA GLY A 14 1.84 1.69 -25.33
C GLY A 14 1.63 3.04 -24.65
N TRP A 15 0.59 3.80 -25.01
CA TRP A 15 0.26 5.08 -24.38
C TRP A 15 -0.19 4.97 -22.93
N PHE A 16 -0.93 3.93 -22.57
CA PHE A 16 -1.29 3.69 -21.18
C PHE A 16 -0.09 3.25 -20.34
N SER A 17 0.90 2.59 -20.92
CA SER A 17 1.98 1.96 -20.15
C SER A 17 3.27 2.78 -20.13
N LEU A 18 3.74 3.28 -21.27
CA LEU A 18 5.10 3.82 -21.45
C LEU A 18 5.36 5.22 -20.84
N PRO A 19 4.42 6.16 -20.77
CA PRO A 19 4.70 7.44 -20.12
C PRO A 19 4.66 7.33 -18.59
N ILE A 20 3.94 6.34 -18.08
CA ILE A 20 3.52 6.27 -16.67
C ILE A 20 4.21 5.13 -15.90
N TRP A 21 4.87 4.19 -16.60
CA TRP A 21 5.47 3.01 -15.97
C TRP A 21 6.44 3.33 -14.82
N ILE A 22 7.20 4.43 -14.87
CA ILE A 22 8.13 4.77 -13.79
C ILE A 22 7.37 5.03 -12.49
N VAL A 23 6.32 5.85 -12.57
CA VAL A 23 5.46 6.17 -11.42
C VAL A 23 4.74 4.91 -10.96
N PHE A 24 4.18 4.14 -11.90
CA PHE A 24 3.51 2.88 -11.58
C PHE A 24 4.45 1.89 -10.86
N CYS A 25 5.64 1.64 -11.40
CA CYS A 25 6.63 0.76 -10.78
C CYS A 25 7.07 1.27 -9.41
N PHE A 26 7.23 2.59 -9.25
CA PHE A 26 7.56 3.19 -7.96
C PHE A 26 6.44 2.95 -6.93
N VAL A 27 5.18 3.19 -7.30
CA VAL A 27 4.01 2.94 -6.43
C VAL A 27 3.89 1.45 -6.08
N CYS A 28 4.07 0.54 -7.04
CA CYS A 28 4.05 -0.89 -6.78
C CYS A 28 5.18 -1.32 -5.83
N LEU A 29 6.40 -0.78 -6.02
CA LEU A 29 7.54 -1.08 -5.17
C LEU A 29 7.31 -0.60 -3.73
N THR A 30 6.87 0.64 -3.56
CA THR A 30 6.60 1.21 -2.24
C THR A 30 5.43 0.50 -1.55
N GLY A 31 4.41 0.09 -2.31
CA GLY A 31 3.30 -0.73 -1.80
C GLY A 31 3.76 -2.10 -1.33
N THR A 32 4.62 -2.77 -2.11
CA THR A 32 5.20 -4.07 -1.74
C THR A 32 6.00 -3.97 -0.44
N ILE A 33 6.81 -2.93 -0.28
CA ILE A 33 7.56 -2.69 0.96
C ILE A 33 6.61 -2.33 2.11
N SER A 34 5.53 -1.60 1.84
CA SER A 34 4.54 -1.22 2.87
C SER A 34 3.87 -2.44 3.50
N VAL A 35 3.62 -3.50 2.73
CA VAL A 35 3.01 -4.74 3.23
C VAL A 35 3.86 -5.38 4.34
N ILE A 36 5.19 -5.33 4.22
CA ILE A 36 6.14 -5.91 5.18
C ILE A 36 6.77 -4.88 6.12
N SER A 37 6.20 -3.67 6.19
CA SER A 37 6.83 -2.55 6.90
C SER A 37 6.86 -2.74 8.41
N HIS A 38 5.91 -3.47 8.97
CA HIS A 38 5.88 -3.79 10.40
C HIS A 38 6.97 -4.80 10.77
N GLU A 39 7.21 -5.80 9.92
CA GLU A 39 8.26 -6.80 10.07
C GLU A 39 9.64 -6.17 9.92
N LEU A 40 9.81 -5.24 8.98
CA LEU A 40 11.03 -4.46 8.86
C LEU A 40 11.26 -3.58 10.10
N THR A 41 10.20 -2.99 10.64
CA THR A 41 10.28 -2.23 11.90
C THR A 41 10.66 -3.16 13.05
N TRP A 42 10.07 -4.35 13.18
CA TRP A 42 10.43 -5.35 14.18
C TRP A 42 11.89 -5.81 14.07
N LEU A 43 12.38 -5.98 12.84
CA LEU A 43 13.75 -6.40 12.57
C LEU A 43 14.76 -5.34 12.98
N THR A 44 14.46 -4.07 12.68
CA THR A 44 15.39 -2.94 12.84
C THR A 44 15.25 -2.19 14.16
N ASN A 45 14.09 -2.28 14.81
CA ASN A 45 13.78 -1.60 16.08
C ASN A 45 13.45 -2.63 17.18
N PRO A 46 14.36 -2.83 18.16
CA PRO A 46 14.12 -3.71 19.30
C PRO A 46 12.89 -3.33 20.14
N ASP A 47 12.56 -2.04 20.22
CA ASP A 47 11.42 -1.54 21.01
C ASP A 47 10.07 -1.87 20.36
N ALA A 48 10.07 -2.34 19.10
CA ALA A 48 8.87 -2.79 18.41
C ALA A 48 8.49 -4.25 18.73
N ARG A 49 9.32 -4.97 19.51
CA ARG A 49 9.14 -6.41 19.76
C ARG A 49 8.34 -6.65 21.03
N ALA A 50 7.24 -7.40 20.96
CA ALA A 50 6.48 -7.82 22.13
C ALA A 50 7.02 -9.14 22.69
N THR A 51 8.06 -9.07 23.52
CA THR A 51 8.61 -10.28 24.18
C THR A 51 7.70 -10.75 25.32
N ASN A 52 7.48 -12.06 25.42
CA ASN A 52 6.63 -12.67 26.47
C ASN A 52 7.29 -13.90 27.13
N PRO A 53 8.42 -13.72 27.84
CA PRO A 53 9.13 -14.84 28.47
C PRO A 53 8.34 -15.52 29.59
N LYS A 54 7.36 -14.82 30.18
CA LYS A 54 6.55 -15.29 31.31
C LYS A 54 5.20 -15.89 30.88
N ASN A 55 4.95 -16.02 29.57
CA ASN A 55 3.70 -16.54 29.01
C ASN A 55 2.44 -15.86 29.59
N LEU A 56 2.49 -14.53 29.72
CA LEU A 56 1.39 -13.73 30.22
C LEU A 56 0.27 -13.66 29.17
N GLN A 57 -0.96 -13.44 29.65
CA GLN A 57 -2.11 -13.20 28.80
C GLN A 57 -2.06 -11.80 28.19
N VAL A 58 -2.62 -11.66 26.98
CA VAL A 58 -2.74 -10.36 26.31
C VAL A 58 -3.65 -9.43 27.13
N LYS A 59 -3.17 -8.22 27.40
CA LYS A 59 -3.93 -7.17 28.08
C LYS A 59 -5.03 -6.62 27.17
N LYS A 60 -6.16 -6.24 27.77
CA LYS A 60 -7.24 -5.60 27.03
C LYS A 60 -6.83 -4.23 26.52
N THR A 61 -7.37 -3.80 25.39
CA THR A 61 -7.16 -2.46 24.82
C THR A 61 -7.42 -1.34 25.85
N SER A 62 -8.45 -1.49 26.69
CA SER A 62 -8.76 -0.53 27.76
C SER A 62 -7.64 -0.40 28.79
N GLU A 63 -6.93 -1.49 29.12
CA GLU A 63 -5.79 -1.45 30.03
C GLU A 63 -4.61 -0.70 29.40
N LEU A 64 -4.36 -0.90 28.10
CA LEU A 64 -3.30 -0.19 27.38
C LEU A 64 -3.56 1.32 27.34
N ILE A 65 -4.83 1.71 27.17
CA ILE A 65 -5.28 3.10 27.26
C ILE A 65 -4.99 3.68 28.65
N SER A 66 -5.37 2.97 29.71
CA SER A 66 -5.13 3.40 31.09
C SER A 66 -3.64 3.55 31.40
N ILE A 67 -2.80 2.61 30.96
CA ILE A 67 -1.34 2.68 31.13
C ILE A 67 -0.77 3.97 30.52
N VAL A 68 -1.22 4.36 29.32
CA VAL A 68 -0.77 5.59 28.67
C VAL A 68 -1.29 6.83 29.38
N GLN A 69 -2.54 6.82 29.84
CA GLN A 69 -3.12 7.93 30.59
C GLN A 69 -2.45 8.13 31.96
N GLU A 70 -2.04 7.05 32.63
CA GLU A 70 -1.29 7.12 33.87
C GLU A 70 0.12 7.69 33.64
N ALA A 71 0.80 7.26 32.57
CA ALA A 71 2.13 7.77 32.21
C ALA A 71 2.09 9.21 31.67
N TYR A 72 1.02 9.59 30.97
CA TYR A 72 0.81 10.90 30.36
C TYR A 72 -0.58 11.44 30.74
N PRO A 73 -0.75 12.07 31.92
CA PRO A 73 -2.06 12.51 32.42
C PRO A 73 -2.79 13.53 31.55
N THR A 74 -2.05 14.27 30.71
CA THR A 74 -2.58 15.25 29.77
C THR A 74 -2.80 14.68 28.35
N ALA A 75 -2.52 13.39 28.14
CA ALA A 75 -2.65 12.76 26.83
C ALA A 75 -4.11 12.57 26.42
N LYS A 76 -4.42 13.03 25.21
CA LYS A 76 -5.65 12.69 24.48
C LYS A 76 -5.36 11.52 23.55
N ILE A 77 -5.89 10.34 23.88
CA ILE A 77 -5.76 9.15 23.05
C ILE A 77 -6.65 9.28 21.82
N THR A 78 -6.10 8.98 20.65
CA THR A 78 -6.79 9.09 19.35
C THR A 78 -7.10 7.72 18.77
N THR A 79 -6.14 6.80 18.79
CA THR A 79 -6.30 5.48 18.18
C THR A 79 -5.45 4.47 18.92
N VAL A 80 -5.95 3.25 19.05
CA VAL A 80 -5.14 2.11 19.50
C VAL A 80 -5.02 1.14 18.34
N MET A 81 -3.79 0.88 17.94
CA MET A 81 -3.44 -0.07 16.90
C MET A 81 -3.00 -1.37 17.56
N THR A 82 -3.70 -2.45 17.22
CA THR A 82 -3.34 -3.81 17.64
C THR A 82 -2.64 -4.52 16.50
N PHE A 83 -1.61 -5.29 16.82
CA PHE A 83 -0.81 -6.01 15.84
C PHE A 83 -0.66 -7.49 16.25
N GLU A 84 0.07 -8.24 15.43
CA GLU A 84 0.41 -9.65 15.68
C GLU A 84 1.14 -9.84 17.01
N ASP A 85 1.08 -11.06 17.56
CA ASP A 85 1.60 -11.43 18.89
C ASP A 85 3.06 -11.01 19.14
N TYR A 86 3.91 -11.04 18.10
CA TYR A 86 5.34 -10.73 18.20
C TYR A 86 5.65 -9.22 18.15
N LEU A 87 4.67 -8.37 17.87
CA LEU A 87 4.77 -6.91 17.76
C LEU A 87 4.12 -6.21 18.97
N VAL A 88 4.68 -5.07 19.35
CA VAL A 88 4.04 -4.17 20.33
C VAL A 88 2.80 -3.52 19.75
N ASN A 89 1.80 -3.28 20.59
CA ASN A 89 0.65 -2.45 20.22
C ASN A 89 1.05 -0.98 20.26
N ALA A 90 0.45 -0.16 19.39
CA ALA A 90 0.73 1.27 19.33
C ALA A 90 -0.48 2.08 19.78
N VAL A 91 -0.32 2.87 20.83
CA VAL A 91 -1.32 3.86 21.26
C VAL A 91 -0.93 5.23 20.72
N VAL A 92 -1.77 5.77 19.86
CA VAL A 92 -1.60 7.10 19.27
C VAL A 92 -2.25 8.13 20.19
N PHE A 93 -1.47 9.11 20.63
CA PHE A 93 -1.95 10.16 21.52
C PHE A 93 -1.35 11.53 21.17
N ILE A 94 -2.03 12.56 21.64
CA ILE A 94 -1.61 13.97 21.56
C ILE A 94 -1.43 14.45 22.99
N ASP A 95 -0.34 15.15 23.26
CA ASP A 95 -0.04 15.75 24.56
C ASP A 95 0.47 17.18 24.39
N LYS A 96 0.51 17.97 25.47
CA LYS A 96 0.93 19.39 25.44
C LYS A 96 2.28 19.60 24.77
N ASP A 97 3.23 18.70 25.05
CA ASP A 97 4.59 18.76 24.52
C ASP A 97 4.80 17.86 23.28
N LYS A 98 3.78 17.08 22.89
CA LYS A 98 3.86 16.08 21.82
C LYS A 98 2.65 16.19 20.89
N PRO A 99 2.76 16.90 19.76
CA PRO A 99 1.63 17.12 18.87
C PRO A 99 1.08 15.82 18.27
N GLN A 100 1.93 14.80 18.10
CA GLN A 100 1.51 13.43 17.77
C GLN A 100 2.59 12.44 18.22
N ALA A 101 2.21 11.49 19.07
CA ALA A 101 3.10 10.46 19.59
C ALA A 101 2.49 9.06 19.48
N PHE A 102 3.37 8.08 19.32
CA PHE A 102 3.04 6.65 19.26
C PHE A 102 3.74 5.96 20.43
N ALA A 103 2.98 5.58 21.45
CA ALA A 103 3.48 4.74 22.54
C ALA A 103 3.48 3.28 22.09
N TYR A 104 4.65 2.67 22.02
CA TYR A 104 4.85 1.25 21.78
C TYR A 104 4.72 0.51 23.11
N ILE A 105 3.71 -0.34 23.22
CA ILE A 105 3.36 -1.02 24.46
C ILE A 105 3.42 -2.52 24.24
N ASN A 106 4.18 -3.19 25.10
CA ASN A 106 4.16 -4.65 25.16
C ASN A 106 2.79 -5.10 25.65
N GLN A 107 2.04 -5.80 24.79
CA GLN A 107 0.67 -6.21 25.09
C GLN A 107 0.57 -7.29 26.19
N TYR A 108 1.69 -7.88 26.60
CA TYR A 108 1.76 -8.88 27.66
C TYR A 108 2.17 -8.26 29.00
N SER A 109 3.30 -7.54 29.04
CA SER A 109 3.78 -6.92 30.28
C SER A 109 3.06 -5.61 30.62
N GLY A 110 2.59 -4.87 29.62
CA GLY A 110 2.08 -3.51 29.77
C GLY A 110 3.17 -2.43 29.78
N ASP A 111 4.43 -2.80 29.52
CA ASP A 111 5.52 -1.83 29.52
C ASP A 111 5.46 -0.93 28.27
N ILE A 112 5.58 0.38 28.47
CA ILE A 112 5.80 1.33 27.39
C ILE A 112 7.28 1.23 26.98
N GLN A 113 7.55 0.52 25.90
CA GLN A 113 8.92 0.25 25.43
C GLN A 113 9.55 1.47 24.75
N ALA A 114 8.75 2.23 24.00
CA ALA A 114 9.21 3.48 23.37
C ALA A 114 8.05 4.45 23.14
N VAL A 115 8.37 5.73 23.05
CA VAL A 115 7.44 6.77 22.62
C VAL A 115 8.03 7.49 21.43
N ASN A 116 7.54 7.14 20.25
CA ASN A 116 8.01 7.69 18.98
C ASN A 116 7.21 8.96 18.64
N GLN A 117 7.89 9.98 18.13
CA GLN A 117 7.28 11.21 17.64
C GLN A 117 7.51 11.32 16.13
N GLY A 118 6.55 11.90 15.41
CA GLY A 118 6.62 12.04 13.96
C GLY A 118 6.22 10.76 13.22
N ILE A 119 6.75 10.57 12.00
CA ILE A 119 6.31 9.50 11.11
C ILE A 119 7.09 8.21 11.38
N THR A 120 6.37 7.13 11.69
CA THR A 120 6.97 5.79 11.78
C THR A 120 7.38 5.28 10.40
N PHE A 121 8.26 4.29 10.32
CA PHE A 121 8.65 3.71 9.03
C PHE A 121 7.45 3.18 8.24
N SER A 122 6.54 2.46 8.89
CA SER A 122 5.28 2.01 8.29
C SER A 122 4.41 3.19 7.83
N GLY A 123 4.32 4.25 8.64
CA GLY A 123 3.62 5.48 8.27
C GLY A 123 4.24 6.16 7.03
N PHE A 124 5.57 6.20 6.96
CA PHE A 124 6.33 6.77 5.85
C PHE A 124 6.07 5.98 4.57
N MET A 125 6.19 4.65 4.62
CA MET A 125 5.95 3.79 3.47
C MET A 125 4.50 3.88 2.97
N ARG A 126 3.52 3.90 3.89
CA ARG A 126 2.12 4.10 3.54
C ARG A 126 1.89 5.46 2.88
N SER A 127 2.50 6.51 3.40
CA SER A 127 2.36 7.87 2.87
C SER A 127 3.00 8.02 1.49
N LEU A 128 4.17 7.39 1.32
CA LEU A 128 4.90 7.37 0.06
C LEU A 128 4.14 6.56 -1.00
N HIS A 129 3.54 5.43 -0.65
CA HIS A 129 2.73 4.63 -1.57
C HIS A 129 1.39 5.31 -1.93
N GLY A 130 0.64 5.76 -0.92
CA GLY A 130 -0.74 6.21 -1.08
C GLY A 130 -0.87 7.61 -1.67
N TRP A 131 0.06 8.52 -1.36
CA TRP A 131 -0.01 9.90 -1.83
C TRP A 131 1.36 10.52 -2.13
N LEU A 132 2.40 9.70 -2.35
CA LEU A 132 3.74 10.15 -2.74
C LEU A 132 4.34 11.22 -1.79
N LEU A 133 3.97 11.19 -0.51
CA LEU A 133 4.34 12.20 0.50
C LEU A 133 3.84 13.62 0.21
N PHE A 134 2.90 13.81 -0.73
CA PHE A 134 2.25 15.11 -0.90
C PHE A 134 1.44 15.48 0.36
N PRO A 135 1.49 16.73 0.82
CA PRO A 135 0.71 17.16 1.97
C PRO A 135 -0.79 17.03 1.69
N TRP A 136 -1.56 16.72 2.72
CA TRP A 136 -3.02 16.77 2.68
C TRP A 136 -3.49 18.22 2.87
N GLN A 137 -4.32 18.71 1.96
CA GLN A 137 -4.99 20.01 2.02
C GLN A 137 -6.43 19.80 2.50
N SER A 138 -6.67 19.95 3.80
CA SER A 138 -7.96 19.66 4.45
C SER A 138 -8.45 18.23 4.14
N ASN A 139 -9.22 18.05 3.07
CA ASN A 139 -9.86 16.78 2.71
C ASN A 139 -9.38 16.17 1.39
N TYR A 140 -8.36 16.75 0.75
CA TYR A 140 -7.78 16.17 -0.46
C TYR A 140 -6.25 16.21 -0.47
N SER A 141 -5.65 15.38 -1.31
CA SER A 141 -4.22 15.41 -1.61
C SER A 141 -4.01 15.20 -3.10
N ILE A 142 -3.23 16.07 -3.73
CA ILE A 142 -2.86 15.95 -5.15
C ILE A 142 -2.16 14.62 -5.41
N GLY A 143 -1.27 14.21 -4.50
CA GLY A 143 -0.56 12.94 -4.63
C GLY A 143 -1.50 11.74 -4.53
N TYR A 144 -2.53 11.82 -3.68
CA TYR A 144 -3.55 10.77 -3.58
C TYR A 144 -4.33 10.60 -4.89
N TYR A 145 -4.76 11.70 -5.51
CA TYR A 145 -5.40 11.65 -6.84
C TYR A 145 -4.47 11.11 -7.92
N LEU A 146 -3.19 11.53 -7.91
CA LEU A 146 -2.21 11.06 -8.89
C LEU A 146 -2.07 9.54 -8.82
N VAL A 147 -1.93 8.97 -7.61
CA VAL A 147 -1.87 7.52 -7.39
C VAL A 147 -3.19 6.84 -7.80
N CYS A 148 -4.34 7.41 -7.43
CA CYS A 148 -5.65 6.82 -7.74
C CYS A 148 -5.98 6.82 -9.24
N ILE A 149 -5.59 7.87 -9.99
CA ILE A 149 -5.77 7.93 -11.45
C ILE A 149 -4.98 6.83 -12.17
N MET A 150 -3.90 6.32 -11.56
CA MET A 150 -3.19 5.15 -12.09
C MET A 150 -4.08 3.92 -12.22
N ALA A 151 -5.14 3.82 -11.42
CA ALA A 151 -6.11 2.73 -11.54
C ALA A 151 -6.80 2.69 -12.90
N ILE A 152 -7.18 3.86 -13.45
CA ILE A 152 -7.79 4.01 -14.77
C ILE A 152 -6.78 3.63 -15.86
N VAL A 153 -5.56 4.17 -15.73
CA VAL A 153 -4.47 3.92 -16.68
C VAL A 153 -4.12 2.43 -16.73
N MET A 154 -3.98 1.81 -15.57
CA MET A 154 -3.70 0.38 -15.44
C MET A 154 -4.85 -0.48 -15.96
N LEU A 155 -6.10 -0.09 -15.71
CA LEU A 155 -7.27 -0.79 -16.26
C LEU A 155 -7.30 -0.69 -17.78
N GLY A 156 -6.99 0.48 -18.34
CA GLY A 156 -6.82 0.69 -19.78
C GLY A 156 -5.69 -0.18 -20.35
N ALA A 157 -4.53 -0.22 -19.69
CA ALA A 157 -3.41 -1.07 -20.08
C ALA A 157 -3.80 -2.57 -20.06
N LEU A 158 -4.52 -3.01 -19.04
CA LEU A 158 -5.00 -4.38 -18.89
C LEU A 158 -5.98 -4.74 -20.03
N ILE A 159 -7.04 -3.94 -20.23
CA ILE A 159 -8.05 -4.18 -21.27
C ILE A 159 -7.39 -4.22 -22.66
N THR A 160 -6.56 -3.22 -22.98
CA THR A 160 -5.86 -3.15 -24.26
C THR A 160 -4.90 -4.33 -24.45
N GLY A 161 -4.20 -4.76 -23.38
CA GLY A 161 -3.32 -5.92 -23.40
C GLY A 161 -4.04 -7.23 -23.71
N LEU A 162 -5.22 -7.45 -23.11
CA LEU A 162 -6.05 -8.63 -23.37
C LEU A 162 -6.60 -8.64 -24.80
N ILE A 163 -6.95 -7.47 -25.36
CA ILE A 163 -7.42 -7.35 -26.74
C ILE A 163 -6.30 -7.70 -27.74
N ILE A 164 -5.08 -7.21 -27.50
CA ILE A 164 -3.91 -7.50 -28.36
C ILE A 164 -3.54 -8.98 -28.27
N TYR A 165 -3.51 -9.54 -27.06
CA TYR A 165 -3.09 -10.91 -26.80
C TYR A 165 -4.28 -11.87 -26.64
N LYS A 166 -5.04 -12.06 -27.73
CA LYS A 166 -6.32 -12.81 -27.73
C LYS A 166 -6.29 -14.20 -27.10
N ASN A 167 -5.17 -14.92 -27.22
CA ASN A 167 -5.00 -16.27 -26.66
C ASN A 167 -4.17 -16.26 -25.37
N PHE A 168 -4.32 -15.21 -24.55
CA PHE A 168 -3.54 -15.05 -23.32
C PHE A 168 -3.62 -16.24 -22.38
N TRP A 169 -4.78 -16.91 -22.32
CA TRP A 169 -4.98 -18.12 -21.52
C TRP A 169 -3.95 -19.23 -21.81
N ARG A 170 -3.46 -19.33 -23.06
CA ARG A 170 -2.45 -20.33 -23.42
C ARG A 170 -1.10 -20.06 -22.76
N ALA A 171 -0.81 -18.84 -22.32
CA ALA A 171 0.43 -18.54 -21.60
C ALA A 171 0.46 -19.13 -20.18
N PHE A 172 -0.70 -19.47 -19.59
CA PHE A 172 -0.75 -20.18 -18.31
C PHE A 172 -0.35 -21.65 -18.43
N THR A 173 -0.72 -22.31 -19.53
CA THR A 173 -0.52 -23.75 -19.73
C THR A 173 0.68 -24.08 -20.62
N GLN A 174 1.06 -23.17 -21.51
CA GLN A 174 2.12 -23.36 -22.51
C GLN A 174 2.98 -22.09 -22.64
N PRO A 175 3.76 -21.73 -21.60
CA PRO A 175 4.64 -20.55 -21.66
C PRO A 175 5.71 -20.75 -22.75
N LYS A 176 5.81 -19.78 -23.66
CA LYS A 176 6.82 -19.78 -24.74
C LYS A 176 7.89 -18.73 -24.45
N LEU A 177 9.06 -19.16 -23.97
CA LEU A 177 10.21 -18.30 -23.74
C LEU A 177 11.31 -18.62 -24.75
N ARG A 178 11.55 -17.69 -25.69
CA ARG A 178 12.58 -17.88 -26.73
C ARG A 178 13.91 -17.29 -26.28
N LEU A 179 14.65 -18.09 -25.50
CA LEU A 179 15.93 -17.69 -24.90
C LEU A 179 17.04 -17.43 -25.95
N THR A 180 16.99 -18.11 -27.09
CA THR A 180 18.04 -18.07 -28.13
C THR A 180 17.83 -17.01 -29.22
N GLN A 181 16.69 -16.30 -29.23
CA GLN A 181 16.32 -15.33 -30.29
C GLN A 181 16.65 -13.87 -29.95
N GLY A 182 17.60 -13.65 -29.03
CA GLY A 182 18.10 -12.34 -28.63
C GLY A 182 17.26 -11.62 -27.57
N LYS A 183 17.87 -10.59 -26.95
CA LYS A 183 17.32 -9.87 -25.78
C LYS A 183 15.95 -9.24 -26.02
N LYS A 184 15.72 -8.63 -27.19
CA LYS A 184 14.44 -7.99 -27.52
C LYS A 184 13.28 -9.00 -27.52
N THR A 185 13.50 -10.16 -28.14
CA THR A 185 12.50 -11.23 -28.20
C THR A 185 12.24 -11.79 -26.82
N LEU A 186 13.30 -12.01 -26.03
CA LEU A 186 13.19 -12.49 -24.66
C LEU A 186 12.39 -11.52 -23.77
N LEU A 187 12.70 -10.23 -23.79
CA LEU A 187 11.97 -9.23 -23.00
C LEU A 187 10.50 -9.13 -23.41
N ALA A 188 10.20 -9.25 -24.70
CA ALA A 188 8.82 -9.27 -25.18
C ALA A 188 8.06 -10.52 -24.71
N ASP A 189 8.70 -11.69 -24.73
CA ASP A 189 8.11 -12.94 -24.23
C ASP A 189 7.92 -12.90 -22.70
N LEU A 190 8.91 -12.36 -21.95
CA LEU A 190 8.82 -12.15 -20.51
C LEU A 190 7.71 -11.17 -20.14
N HIS A 191 7.61 -10.02 -20.81
CA HIS A 191 6.56 -9.03 -20.57
C HIS A 191 5.16 -9.61 -20.79
N ARG A 192 4.97 -10.44 -21.84
CA ARG A 192 3.70 -11.13 -22.07
C ARG A 192 3.40 -12.14 -20.98
N LEU A 193 4.39 -12.95 -20.60
CA LEU A 193 4.22 -13.96 -19.56
C LEU A 193 3.91 -13.31 -18.21
N SER A 194 4.71 -12.32 -17.79
CA SER A 194 4.48 -11.57 -16.56
C SER A 194 3.14 -10.85 -16.57
N GLY A 195 2.79 -10.20 -17.69
CA GLY A 195 1.51 -9.51 -17.84
C GLY A 195 0.32 -10.45 -17.64
N VAL A 196 0.38 -11.66 -18.20
CA VAL A 196 -0.68 -12.66 -18.05
C VAL A 196 -0.79 -13.18 -16.60
N TRP A 197 0.34 -13.51 -15.97
CA TRP A 197 0.37 -13.91 -14.55
C TRP A 197 0.01 -12.78 -13.58
N SER A 198 0.06 -11.53 -14.03
CA SER A 198 -0.34 -10.38 -13.23
C SER A 198 -1.79 -9.95 -13.46
N ILE A 199 -2.57 -10.58 -14.35
CA ILE A 199 -3.94 -10.13 -14.69
C ILE A 199 -4.82 -9.96 -13.45
N TRP A 200 -4.85 -10.95 -12.55
CA TRP A 200 -5.71 -10.89 -11.35
C TRP A 200 -5.26 -9.80 -10.38
N PHE A 201 -3.94 -9.61 -10.20
CA PHE A 201 -3.41 -8.54 -9.37
C PHE A 201 -3.71 -7.17 -9.98
N LEU A 202 -3.49 -6.98 -11.28
CA LEU A 202 -3.79 -5.74 -11.99
C LEU A 202 -5.28 -5.43 -11.92
N LEU A 203 -6.15 -6.43 -12.09
CA LEU A 203 -7.59 -6.25 -11.97
C LEU A 203 -7.99 -5.83 -10.55
N LEU A 204 -7.51 -6.54 -9.53
CA LEU A 204 -7.81 -6.22 -8.14
C LEU A 204 -7.32 -4.82 -7.79
N MET A 205 -6.05 -4.50 -8.08
CA MET A 205 -5.48 -3.18 -7.81
C MET A 205 -6.22 -2.07 -8.58
N SER A 206 -6.70 -2.34 -9.79
CA SER A 206 -7.47 -1.36 -10.58
C SER A 206 -8.82 -1.10 -9.94
N ILE A 207 -9.53 -2.15 -9.51
CA ILE A 207 -10.83 -2.01 -8.85
C ILE A 207 -10.68 -1.28 -7.52
N THR A 208 -9.72 -1.67 -6.68
CA THR A 208 -9.47 -1.00 -5.40
C THR A 208 -9.01 0.44 -5.59
N GLY A 209 -8.15 0.70 -6.58
CA GLY A 209 -7.69 2.06 -6.88
C GLY A 209 -8.81 2.95 -7.43
N LEU A 210 -9.74 2.39 -8.22
CA LEU A 210 -10.95 3.11 -8.66
C LEU A 210 -11.87 3.43 -7.48
N TRP A 211 -12.03 2.51 -6.54
CA TRP A 211 -12.76 2.78 -5.30
C TRP A 211 -12.11 3.94 -4.52
N TYR A 212 -10.79 3.92 -4.35
CA TYR A 212 -10.07 5.01 -3.69
C TYR A 212 -10.16 6.34 -4.46
N LEU A 213 -10.26 6.31 -5.80
CA LEU A 213 -10.53 7.49 -6.60
C LEU A 213 -11.92 8.07 -6.32
N VAL A 214 -12.95 7.21 -6.26
CA VAL A 214 -14.31 7.62 -5.89
C VAL A 214 -14.31 8.20 -4.48
N GLN A 215 -13.67 7.53 -3.52
CA GLN A 215 -13.51 8.04 -2.17
C GLN A 215 -12.81 9.40 -2.13
N ALA A 216 -11.76 9.59 -2.93
CA ALA A 216 -11.07 10.88 -3.03
C ALA A 216 -12.01 12.00 -3.48
N VAL A 217 -12.85 11.73 -4.48
CA VAL A 217 -13.85 12.69 -4.98
C VAL A 217 -14.90 12.99 -3.90
N LEU A 218 -15.37 11.97 -3.18
CA LEU A 218 -16.36 12.16 -2.12
C LEU A 218 -15.80 12.98 -0.95
N TRP A 219 -14.58 12.68 -0.48
CA TRP A 219 -13.91 13.49 0.55
C TRP A 219 -13.69 14.94 0.13
N HIS A 220 -13.35 15.19 -1.13
CA HIS A 220 -13.16 16.55 -1.62
C HIS A 220 -14.47 17.36 -1.65
N VAL A 221 -15.62 16.70 -1.74
CA VAL A 221 -16.95 17.35 -1.73
C VAL A 221 -17.59 17.29 -0.33
N ASP A 222 -16.80 16.99 0.71
CA ASP A 222 -17.24 16.87 2.11
C ASP A 222 -18.38 15.85 2.31
N TYR A 223 -18.38 14.79 1.50
CA TYR A 223 -19.32 13.69 1.64
C TYR A 223 -18.65 12.53 2.41
N ASP A 224 -19.12 12.30 3.64
CA ASP A 224 -18.66 11.20 4.47
C ASP A 224 -19.29 9.88 4.01
N ILE A 225 -18.43 8.87 3.80
CA ILE A 225 -18.85 7.50 3.52
C ILE A 225 -18.93 6.79 4.87
N GLU A 226 -20.15 6.49 5.33
CA GLU A 226 -20.38 5.62 6.51
C GLU A 226 -19.87 4.19 6.29
#